data_AF-A0A553HNI0-F1
#
_entry.id   AF-A0A553HNI0-F1
#
_cell.length_a   1.000
_cell.length_b   1.000
_cell.length_c   1.000
_cell.angle_alpha   90.00
_cell.angle_beta   90.00
_cell.angle_gamma   90.00
#
_symmetry.space_group_name_H-M   'P 1'
#
loop_
_entity.id
_entity.type
_entity.pdbx_description
1 polymer ?
#
loop_
_entity_poly.entity_id
_entity_poly.type
_entity_poly.pdbx_seq_one_letter_code
_entity_poly.pdbx_strand_id
1 'polypeptide(L)'
;MAVFGCDENRPCAACMKHGVSCSLAVADSGASSPGSSTSTRPTLASDAESSFSGSSARNTGLGNALRPLRPLQLSVRPCVAPSSPLTSNNVSCSSRTLNNSDSDRRQRSPWITDLELMHHWSTVTCFTLPRGEELGHIWQVECVQLAVTDEPFMHQILAISAFHMAYLRPSHRRTYLMLASQHHGEALQGLRTKFTHDVTPESSLSTFAAAALLIIGAFATFAVNDEITGPGLQDMLDMFGLIRGMNVVLEAWRHIVVQGRFADLFVAYGSCRPMIFLEAVCEKLRNMKESIEHDERTPVISREITNFIDSIKESIRSARFPEIRLVMLWPINGHSDFLTLLHQRDAKALAILAYYCAIVHEAQRHAWYCARWGVSVAKDIKSPISSLETEVMEWPLAYMGLT
;
A
#
# COMPACT_ATOMS: atom_id res chain seq x y z
N MET A 1 3.61 32.34 6.90
CA MET A 1 3.14 33.54 6.16
C MET A 1 2.77 34.61 7.18
N ALA A 2 3.03 35.89 6.90
CA ALA A 2 2.48 36.98 7.69
C ALA A 2 1.07 37.31 7.17
N VAL A 3 0.07 37.38 8.05
CA VAL A 3 -1.29 37.79 7.69
C VAL A 3 -1.36 39.31 7.84
N PHE A 4 -1.41 40.03 6.72
CA PHE A 4 -1.70 41.45 6.73
C PHE A 4 -3.21 41.66 6.88
N GLY A 5 -3.61 42.60 7.74
CA GLY A 5 -5.02 42.93 7.93
C GLY A 5 -5.64 43.54 6.67
N CYS A 6 -6.87 43.14 6.35
CA CYS A 6 -7.69 43.82 5.36
C CYS A 6 -8.33 45.07 5.99
N ASP A 7 -8.37 46.17 5.25
CA ASP A 7 -8.98 47.45 5.65
C ASP A 7 -10.38 47.65 5.06
N GLU A 8 -10.97 46.61 4.47
CA GLU A 8 -12.31 46.51 3.86
C GLU A 8 -12.67 47.53 2.74
N ASN A 9 -11.79 48.50 2.49
CA ASN A 9 -11.82 49.38 1.33
C ASN A 9 -11.78 48.60 -0.01
N ARG A 10 -12.29 49.23 -1.07
CA ARG A 10 -12.38 48.62 -2.41
C ARG A 10 -11.57 49.44 -3.44
N PRO A 11 -10.45 48.92 -3.98
CA PRO A 11 -9.69 47.75 -3.51
C PRO A 11 -8.98 48.02 -2.18
N CYS A 12 -8.62 46.95 -1.46
CA CYS A 12 -8.01 47.06 -0.13
C CYS A 12 -6.59 47.65 -0.21
N ALA A 13 -6.18 48.49 0.75
CA ALA A 13 -4.90 49.19 0.73
C ALA A 13 -3.72 48.22 0.80
N ALA A 14 -3.84 47.13 1.57
CA ALA A 14 -2.84 46.06 1.60
C ALA A 14 -2.72 45.36 0.23
N CYS A 15 -3.85 45.12 -0.45
CA CYS A 15 -3.94 44.48 -1.75
C CYS A 15 -3.20 45.31 -2.81
N MET A 16 -3.47 46.62 -2.86
CA MET A 16 -2.77 47.56 -3.75
C MET A 16 -1.28 47.64 -3.43
N LYS A 17 -0.91 47.78 -2.15
CA LYS A 17 0.49 47.90 -1.70
C LYS A 17 1.34 46.68 -2.06
N HIS A 18 0.75 45.49 -2.14
CA HIS A 18 1.43 44.25 -2.48
C HIS A 18 1.21 43.79 -3.93
N GLY A 19 0.50 44.57 -4.77
CA GLY A 19 0.31 44.28 -6.19
C GLY A 19 -0.53 43.03 -6.48
N VAL A 20 -1.37 42.60 -5.52
CA VAL A 20 -2.17 41.37 -5.62
C VAL A 20 -3.65 41.68 -5.88
N SER A 21 -4.32 40.78 -6.62
CA SER A 21 -5.74 40.96 -6.96
C SER A 21 -6.62 41.01 -5.70
N CYS A 22 -7.45 42.05 -5.60
CA CYS A 22 -8.34 42.26 -4.47
C CYS A 22 -9.71 41.62 -4.74
N SER A 23 -10.09 40.61 -3.95
CA SER A 23 -11.39 39.93 -4.05
C SER A 23 -12.58 40.89 -3.97
N LEU A 24 -12.48 41.95 -3.15
CA LEU A 24 -13.53 42.97 -2.99
C LEU A 24 -13.76 43.84 -4.24
N ALA A 25 -12.83 43.84 -5.21
CA ALA A 25 -12.93 44.61 -6.45
C ALA A 25 -13.55 43.83 -7.62
N VAL A 26 -13.70 42.51 -7.51
CA VAL A 26 -14.20 41.63 -8.60
C VAL A 26 -15.75 41.56 -8.62
N ALA A 27 -16.41 41.97 -7.54
CA ALA A 27 -17.82 41.66 -7.27
C ALA A 27 -18.87 42.41 -8.12
N ASP A 28 -18.51 43.43 -8.92
CA ASP A 28 -19.46 44.31 -9.62
C ASP A 28 -19.70 43.98 -11.11
N SER A 29 -19.11 42.92 -11.64
CA SER A 29 -19.24 42.54 -13.07
C SER A 29 -20.44 41.60 -13.35
N GLY A 30 -21.66 41.97 -12.93
CA GLY A 30 -22.79 41.02 -13.01
C GLY A 30 -24.22 41.50 -12.71
N ALA A 31 -24.62 42.73 -13.06
CA ALA A 31 -25.99 43.21 -12.83
C ALA A 31 -26.59 43.98 -14.03
N SER A 32 -27.66 43.44 -14.65
CA SER A 32 -28.43 44.09 -15.73
C SER A 32 -29.90 43.59 -15.81
N SER A 33 -30.72 44.03 -14.84
CA SER A 33 -32.18 44.33 -14.87
C SER A 33 -33.25 43.42 -15.56
N PRO A 34 -34.54 43.48 -15.12
CA PRO A 34 -35.55 42.45 -15.44
C PRO A 34 -36.63 42.84 -16.48
N GLY A 35 -37.41 41.84 -16.92
CA GLY A 35 -38.69 41.97 -17.64
C GLY A 35 -39.77 41.05 -17.03
N SER A 36 -41.06 41.29 -17.28
CA SER A 36 -42.16 40.78 -16.44
C SER A 36 -43.34 40.12 -17.20
N SER A 37 -44.14 39.35 -16.42
CA SER A 37 -45.44 38.70 -16.75
C SER A 37 -45.41 37.58 -17.83
N THR A 38 -46.38 36.65 -17.91
CA THR A 38 -47.72 36.56 -17.30
C THR A 38 -48.11 35.11 -16.95
N SER A 39 -49.20 34.93 -16.18
CA SER A 39 -49.75 33.65 -15.68
C SER A 39 -50.50 32.80 -16.74
N THR A 40 -50.40 31.46 -16.64
CA THR A 40 -51.59 30.56 -16.68
C THR A 40 -51.38 29.17 -16.05
N ARG A 41 -52.34 28.73 -15.22
CA ARG A 41 -52.72 27.32 -14.92
C ARG A 41 -53.98 26.99 -15.77
N PRO A 42 -54.46 25.73 -15.97
CA PRO A 42 -54.79 24.70 -14.94
C PRO A 42 -54.45 23.25 -15.44
N THR A 43 -54.86 22.06 -14.93
CA THR A 43 -55.33 21.48 -13.64
C THR A 43 -55.30 19.93 -13.72
N LEU A 44 -55.07 19.23 -12.59
CA LEU A 44 -55.50 17.84 -12.27
C LEU A 44 -54.89 16.69 -13.13
N ALA A 45 -54.79 15.42 -12.69
CA ALA A 45 -55.03 14.74 -11.39
C ALA A 45 -53.87 13.70 -11.13
N SER A 46 -53.63 13.11 -9.96
CA SER A 46 -54.26 11.89 -9.37
C SER A 46 -54.37 10.70 -10.36
N ASP A 47 -54.07 9.43 -10.05
CA ASP A 47 -53.85 8.68 -8.79
C ASP A 47 -52.76 7.58 -8.99
N ALA A 48 -51.87 7.29 -8.03
CA ALA A 48 -51.95 6.28 -6.96
C ALA A 48 -51.51 4.83 -7.31
N GLU A 49 -51.08 4.16 -6.25
CA GLU A 49 -50.42 2.85 -6.07
C GLU A 49 -50.89 1.65 -6.92
N SER A 50 -49.95 0.73 -7.17
CA SER A 50 -50.23 -0.71 -6.96
C SER A 50 -48.96 -1.53 -6.67
N SER A 51 -48.99 -2.26 -5.56
CA SER A 51 -48.05 -3.35 -5.25
C SER A 51 -48.55 -4.66 -5.86
N PHE A 52 -47.68 -5.62 -6.21
CA PHE A 52 -47.83 -7.02 -5.75
C PHE A 52 -46.57 -7.89 -6.06
N SER A 53 -46.50 -9.04 -5.40
CA SER A 53 -45.28 -9.86 -5.27
C SER A 53 -45.21 -11.06 -6.22
N GLY A 54 -44.03 -11.25 -6.83
CA GLY A 54 -43.28 -12.52 -6.91
C GLY A 54 -43.89 -13.81 -7.48
N SER A 55 -43.17 -14.43 -8.43
CA SER A 55 -43.01 -15.90 -8.46
C SER A 55 -41.80 -16.35 -9.28
N SER A 56 -41.35 -17.58 -9.01
CA SER A 56 -40.17 -18.21 -9.61
C SER A 56 -40.46 -18.81 -10.99
N ALA A 57 -39.48 -18.74 -11.90
CA ALA A 57 -39.44 -19.52 -13.14
C ALA A 57 -38.00 -19.97 -13.44
N ARG A 58 -37.83 -21.15 -14.03
CA ARG A 58 -36.51 -21.75 -14.30
C ARG A 58 -36.09 -21.63 -15.77
N ASN A 59 -34.89 -21.11 -15.98
CA ASN A 59 -33.86 -21.63 -16.89
C ASN A 59 -34.28 -22.16 -18.28
N THR A 60 -34.10 -21.33 -19.31
CA THR A 60 -33.71 -21.77 -20.66
C THR A 60 -32.57 -20.85 -21.15
N GLY A 61 -31.58 -21.41 -21.85
CA GLY A 61 -30.35 -20.69 -22.18
C GLY A 61 -30.23 -20.31 -23.65
N LEU A 62 -29.54 -19.20 -23.92
CA LEU A 62 -28.70 -19.03 -25.12
C LEU A 62 -27.25 -18.86 -24.66
N GLY A 63 -26.32 -19.45 -25.43
CA GLY A 63 -24.88 -19.39 -25.13
C GLY A 63 -24.09 -18.59 -26.15
N ASN A 64 -22.79 -18.48 -25.88
CA ASN A 64 -21.75 -17.78 -26.66
C ASN A 64 -21.82 -16.23 -26.56
N ALA A 65 -20.71 -15.51 -26.37
CA ALA A 65 -19.33 -15.95 -26.19
C ALA A 65 -18.53 -15.02 -25.28
N LEU A 66 -17.69 -15.61 -24.42
CA LEU A 66 -16.45 -15.04 -23.89
C LEU A 66 -15.62 -16.20 -23.29
N ARG A 67 -14.58 -16.66 -24.00
CA ARG A 67 -13.59 -17.60 -23.43
C ARG A 67 -12.49 -16.78 -22.73
N PRO A 68 -12.13 -17.09 -21.46
CA PRO A 68 -10.90 -16.57 -20.88
C PRO A 68 -9.70 -17.01 -21.72
N LEU A 69 -8.86 -16.05 -22.14
CA LEU A 69 -7.56 -16.37 -22.71
C LEU A 69 -6.64 -16.86 -21.59
N ARG A 70 -5.97 -18.01 -21.80
CA ARG A 70 -4.93 -18.47 -20.86
C ARG A 70 -3.77 -17.47 -20.86
N PRO A 71 -3.17 -17.15 -19.69
CA PRO A 71 -1.91 -16.42 -19.64
C PRO A 71 -0.83 -17.15 -20.44
N LEU A 72 -0.11 -16.41 -21.29
CA LEU A 72 1.06 -16.93 -21.98
C LEU A 72 2.23 -17.03 -20.98
N GLN A 73 2.61 -18.26 -20.63
CA GLN A 73 3.83 -18.49 -19.86
C GLN A 73 5.06 -18.12 -20.70
N LEU A 74 5.64 -16.94 -20.47
CA LEU A 74 6.96 -16.60 -21.01
C LEU A 74 8.02 -17.48 -20.34
N SER A 75 8.44 -18.52 -21.05
CA SER A 75 9.62 -19.31 -20.67
C SER A 75 10.87 -18.47 -20.92
N VAL A 76 11.36 -17.79 -19.88
CA VAL A 76 12.60 -17.01 -19.94
C VAL A 76 13.79 -17.97 -20.04
N ARG A 77 14.24 -18.23 -21.27
CA ARG A 77 15.54 -18.87 -21.52
C ARG A 77 16.67 -17.83 -21.46
N PRO A 78 17.82 -18.14 -20.82
CA PRO A 78 18.99 -17.27 -20.88
C PRO A 78 19.50 -17.13 -22.33
N CYS A 79 19.69 -15.90 -22.79
CA CYS A 79 20.31 -15.64 -24.10
C CYS A 79 21.82 -15.86 -24.03
N VAL A 80 22.30 -16.94 -24.63
CA VAL A 80 23.73 -17.10 -24.94
C VAL A 80 24.08 -16.18 -26.11
N ALA A 81 25.08 -15.33 -25.95
CA ALA A 81 25.48 -14.37 -26.98
C ALA A 81 26.19 -15.07 -28.15
N PRO A 82 25.81 -14.80 -29.42
CA PRO A 82 26.54 -15.30 -30.58
C PRO A 82 27.82 -14.50 -30.80
N SER A 83 28.98 -15.17 -30.72
CA SER A 83 30.27 -14.59 -31.10
C SER A 83 30.52 -14.79 -32.61
N SER A 84 30.84 -13.70 -33.30
CA SER A 84 31.30 -13.71 -34.71
C SER A 84 32.11 -12.44 -35.01
N PRO A 85 33.00 -12.47 -36.04
CA PRO A 85 34.28 -11.79 -35.91
C PRO A 85 34.37 -10.38 -36.51
N LEU A 86 35.47 -9.72 -36.16
CA LEU A 86 35.93 -8.42 -36.67
C LEU A 86 36.07 -8.39 -38.19
N THR A 87 35.57 -7.33 -38.82
CA THR A 87 36.08 -6.83 -40.11
C THR A 87 36.41 -5.35 -39.98
N SER A 88 37.66 -5.00 -40.29
CA SER A 88 38.11 -3.61 -40.35
C SER A 88 37.51 -2.90 -41.56
N ASN A 89 37.16 -1.62 -41.41
CA ASN A 89 37.18 -0.67 -42.51
C ASN A 89 37.41 0.76 -41.97
N ASN A 90 38.52 1.36 -42.38
CA ASN A 90 38.84 2.76 -42.06
C ASN A 90 38.04 3.69 -42.96
N VAL A 91 37.31 4.65 -42.36
CA VAL A 91 36.86 5.87 -43.07
C VAL A 91 37.26 7.06 -42.20
N SER A 92 37.99 8.00 -42.80
CA SER A 92 38.71 9.05 -42.07
C SER A 92 37.80 10.08 -41.41
N CYS A 93 38.10 10.43 -40.16
CA CYS A 93 37.48 11.56 -39.49
C CYS A 93 37.81 12.88 -40.21
N SER A 94 36.79 13.68 -40.51
CA SER A 94 36.92 15.07 -40.94
C SER A 94 36.20 15.98 -39.94
N SER A 95 36.94 16.46 -38.95
CA SER A 95 36.41 17.27 -37.85
C SER A 95 35.78 18.57 -38.36
N ARG A 96 34.46 18.71 -38.18
CA ARG A 96 33.79 20.02 -38.10
C ARG A 96 33.15 20.16 -36.74
N THR A 97 33.74 21.02 -35.92
CA THR A 97 33.28 21.36 -34.57
C THR A 97 31.99 22.18 -34.64
N LEU A 98 30.85 21.49 -34.68
CA LEU A 98 29.58 22.06 -34.26
C LEU A 98 29.47 21.84 -32.75
N ASN A 99 29.71 22.89 -31.97
CA ASN A 99 29.44 22.92 -30.54
C ASN A 99 27.93 22.88 -30.31
N ASN A 100 27.35 21.68 -30.32
CA ASN A 100 25.99 21.46 -29.87
C ASN A 100 26.04 20.76 -28.51
N SER A 101 26.39 21.52 -27.47
CA SER A 101 26.35 21.11 -26.05
C SER A 101 24.91 21.00 -25.52
N ASP A 102 24.05 20.45 -26.36
CA ASP A 102 22.60 20.46 -26.27
C ASP A 102 22.07 19.07 -26.65
N SER A 103 22.81 18.04 -26.23
CA SER A 103 22.24 16.73 -25.92
C SER A 103 21.44 16.84 -24.62
N ASP A 104 20.41 17.68 -24.65
CA ASP A 104 19.35 17.71 -23.66
C ASP A 104 18.95 16.26 -23.35
N ARG A 105 19.01 15.91 -22.06
CA ARG A 105 18.47 14.63 -21.58
C ARG A 105 16.95 14.76 -21.63
N ARG A 106 16.38 14.65 -22.85
CA ARG A 106 14.95 14.72 -23.14
C ARG A 106 14.18 13.97 -22.06
N GLN A 107 13.68 14.73 -21.09
CA GLN A 107 13.00 14.14 -19.96
C GLN A 107 11.74 13.51 -20.53
N ARG A 108 11.53 12.21 -20.27
CA ARG A 108 10.27 11.56 -20.65
C ARG A 108 9.16 12.39 -20.03
N SER A 109 8.25 12.88 -20.87
CA SER A 109 7.11 13.68 -20.40
C SER A 109 6.36 12.89 -19.33
N PRO A 110 5.88 13.52 -18.23
CA PRO A 110 5.30 12.82 -17.09
C PRO A 110 4.30 11.75 -17.51
N TRP A 111 3.34 12.10 -18.39
CA TRP A 111 2.32 11.19 -18.91
C TRP A 111 2.85 9.90 -19.59
N ILE A 112 4.05 9.90 -20.18
CA ILE A 112 4.67 8.67 -20.73
C ILE A 112 5.16 7.76 -19.60
N THR A 113 5.66 8.37 -18.52
CA THR A 113 6.09 7.66 -17.33
C THR A 113 4.89 7.11 -16.58
N ASP A 114 3.84 7.92 -16.40
CA ASP A 114 2.58 7.51 -15.78
C ASP A 114 1.92 6.35 -16.54
N LEU A 115 1.94 6.39 -17.89
CA LEU A 115 1.48 5.26 -18.71
C LEU A 115 2.37 4.01 -18.63
N GLU A 116 3.70 4.13 -18.47
CA GLU A 116 4.56 2.95 -18.19
C GLU A 116 4.21 2.33 -16.84
N LEU A 117 3.97 3.16 -15.81
CA LEU A 117 3.56 2.71 -14.48
C LEU A 117 2.17 2.06 -14.50
N MET A 118 1.18 2.68 -15.15
CA MET A 118 -0.18 2.15 -15.30
C MET A 118 -0.23 0.86 -16.14
N HIS A 119 0.64 0.75 -17.16
CA HIS A 119 0.82 -0.49 -17.91
C HIS A 119 1.43 -1.60 -17.02
N HIS A 120 2.47 -1.28 -16.24
CA HIS A 120 3.11 -2.23 -15.32
C HIS A 120 2.21 -2.62 -14.14
N TRP A 121 1.31 -1.73 -13.67
CA TRP A 121 0.21 -2.10 -12.78
C TRP A 121 -0.62 -3.21 -13.40
N SER A 122 -1.18 -2.91 -14.58
CA SER A 122 -2.24 -3.69 -15.22
C SER A 122 -1.76 -5.03 -15.81
N THR A 123 -0.45 -5.21 -15.97
CA THR A 123 0.16 -6.41 -16.55
C THR A 123 0.99 -7.23 -15.57
N VAL A 124 1.47 -6.64 -14.47
CA VAL A 124 2.36 -7.34 -13.51
C VAL A 124 1.98 -7.04 -12.05
N THR A 125 1.98 -5.78 -11.64
CA THR A 125 2.00 -5.42 -10.20
C THR A 125 0.71 -5.82 -9.48
N CYS A 126 -0.45 -5.66 -10.11
CA CYS A 126 -1.74 -6.03 -9.52
C CYS A 126 -1.82 -7.51 -9.08
N PHE A 127 -1.10 -8.40 -9.78
CA PHE A 127 -1.03 -9.84 -9.46
C PHE A 127 -0.06 -10.16 -8.32
N THR A 128 0.83 -9.24 -7.95
CA THR A 128 1.80 -9.40 -6.84
C THR A 128 1.29 -8.92 -5.47
N LEU A 129 0.10 -8.34 -5.44
CA LEU A 129 -0.55 -7.85 -4.21
C LEU A 129 -1.23 -8.99 -3.44
N PRO A 130 -1.63 -8.78 -2.17
CA PRO A 130 -2.43 -9.75 -1.43
C PRO A 130 -3.61 -10.28 -2.25
N ARG A 131 -3.64 -11.61 -2.42
CA ARG A 131 -4.61 -12.37 -3.23
C ARG A 131 -4.65 -12.02 -4.73
N GLY A 132 -3.67 -11.28 -5.26
CA GLY A 132 -3.57 -10.91 -6.68
C GLY A 132 -3.52 -12.10 -7.64
N GLU A 133 -2.95 -13.23 -7.23
CA GLU A 133 -2.94 -14.49 -7.99
C GLU A 133 -4.37 -15.08 -8.19
N GLU A 134 -5.26 -14.89 -7.21
CA GLU A 134 -6.62 -15.46 -7.19
C GLU A 134 -7.68 -14.48 -7.71
N LEU A 135 -7.61 -13.24 -7.21
CA LEU A 135 -8.60 -12.19 -7.37
C LEU A 135 -8.02 -11.00 -8.13
N GLY A 136 -7.07 -11.27 -9.03
CA GLY A 136 -6.36 -10.24 -9.82
C GLY A 136 -7.29 -9.28 -10.56
N HIS A 137 -8.51 -9.70 -10.92
CA HIS A 137 -9.52 -8.83 -11.52
C HIS A 137 -9.90 -7.62 -10.64
N ILE A 138 -9.89 -7.77 -9.31
CA ILE A 138 -10.19 -6.68 -8.38
C ILE A 138 -9.11 -5.60 -8.47
N TRP A 139 -7.84 -6.00 -8.34
CA TRP A 139 -6.71 -5.07 -8.45
C TRP A 139 -6.51 -4.54 -9.88
N GLN A 140 -6.73 -5.36 -10.91
CA GLN A 140 -6.49 -5.02 -12.32
C GLN A 140 -7.61 -4.17 -12.93
N VAL A 141 -8.87 -4.35 -12.50
CA VAL A 141 -10.05 -3.74 -13.14
C VAL A 141 -10.81 -2.85 -12.15
N GLU A 142 -11.36 -3.40 -11.07
CA GLU A 142 -12.24 -2.64 -10.16
C GLU A 142 -11.50 -1.47 -9.47
N CYS A 143 -10.29 -1.73 -8.98
CA CYS A 143 -9.42 -0.70 -8.40
C CYS A 143 -9.05 0.37 -9.44
N VAL A 144 -8.83 0.01 -10.70
CA VAL A 144 -8.47 0.97 -11.76
C VAL A 144 -9.66 1.82 -12.17
N GLN A 145 -10.86 1.23 -12.29
CA GLN A 145 -12.09 1.97 -12.55
C GLN A 145 -12.41 2.98 -11.43
N LEU A 146 -12.23 2.58 -10.17
CA LEU A 146 -12.35 3.47 -9.02
C LEU A 146 -11.32 4.62 -9.06
N ALA A 147 -10.06 4.30 -9.34
CA ALA A 147 -8.95 5.26 -9.39
C ALA A 147 -9.08 6.32 -10.48
N VAL A 148 -9.71 6.02 -11.63
CA VAL A 148 -9.94 7.01 -12.70
C VAL A 148 -10.81 8.18 -12.23
N THR A 149 -11.68 7.97 -11.23
CA THR A 149 -12.47 9.01 -10.57
C THR A 149 -11.88 9.47 -9.22
N ASP A 150 -10.69 8.98 -8.86
CA ASP A 150 -10.13 9.11 -7.51
C ASP A 150 -8.60 9.32 -7.59
N GLU A 151 -8.21 10.55 -7.90
CA GLU A 151 -6.82 10.98 -8.08
C GLU A 151 -5.87 10.48 -6.97
N PRO A 152 -6.16 10.64 -5.65
CA PRO A 152 -5.30 10.11 -4.59
C PRO A 152 -5.11 8.60 -4.63
N PHE A 153 -6.11 7.84 -5.10
CA PHE A 153 -5.99 6.39 -5.29
C PHE A 153 -5.21 6.03 -6.57
N MET A 154 -5.38 6.79 -7.66
CA MET A 154 -4.55 6.65 -8.87
C MET A 154 -3.07 6.87 -8.56
N HIS A 155 -2.73 7.90 -7.78
CA HIS A 155 -1.35 8.13 -7.34
C HIS A 155 -0.78 6.92 -6.56
N GLN A 156 -1.57 6.20 -5.75
CA GLN A 156 -1.10 4.96 -5.10
C GLN A 156 -0.85 3.82 -6.10
N ILE A 157 -1.71 3.65 -7.10
CA ILE A 157 -1.54 2.65 -8.17
C ILE A 157 -0.23 2.90 -8.93
N LEU A 158 0.09 4.16 -9.24
CA LEU A 158 1.33 4.57 -9.88
C LEU A 158 2.53 4.40 -8.93
N ALA A 159 2.45 4.84 -7.67
CA ALA A 159 3.50 4.70 -6.67
C ALA A 159 3.92 3.24 -6.43
N ILE A 160 2.95 2.33 -6.25
CA ILE A 160 3.23 0.91 -6.00
C ILE A 160 3.83 0.23 -7.24
N SER A 161 3.39 0.64 -8.43
CA SER A 161 4.01 0.20 -9.70
C SER A 161 5.44 0.70 -9.84
N ALA A 162 5.73 1.93 -9.38
CA ALA A 162 7.07 2.50 -9.37
C ALA A 162 7.98 1.79 -8.34
N PHE A 163 7.51 1.54 -7.12
CA PHE A 163 8.24 0.71 -6.15
C PHE A 163 8.54 -0.69 -6.70
N HIS A 164 7.57 -1.33 -7.37
CA HIS A 164 7.77 -2.65 -7.98
C HIS A 164 8.77 -2.61 -9.15
N MET A 165 8.75 -1.58 -9.99
CA MET A 165 9.77 -1.34 -11.01
C MET A 165 11.16 -1.12 -10.39
N ALA A 166 11.25 -0.39 -9.29
CA ALA A 166 12.49 -0.12 -8.57
C ALA A 166 13.10 -1.40 -7.95
N TYR A 167 12.24 -2.31 -7.47
CA TYR A 167 12.61 -3.66 -7.05
C TYR A 167 13.17 -4.49 -8.22
N LEU A 168 12.40 -4.61 -9.32
CA LEU A 168 12.74 -5.44 -10.48
C LEU A 168 13.88 -4.90 -11.36
N ARG A 169 14.16 -3.59 -11.32
CA ARG A 169 15.17 -2.93 -12.18
C ARG A 169 16.24 -2.19 -11.35
N PRO A 170 17.17 -2.89 -10.66
CA PRO A 170 18.20 -2.26 -9.83
C PRO A 170 18.98 -1.13 -10.53
N SER A 171 19.30 -1.29 -11.81
CA SER A 171 20.02 -0.28 -12.62
C SER A 171 19.26 1.04 -12.82
N HIS A 172 17.94 1.06 -12.61
CA HIS A 172 17.08 2.24 -12.74
C HIS A 172 16.36 2.58 -11.43
N ARG A 173 16.70 1.88 -10.33
CA ARG A 173 16.01 1.92 -9.04
C ARG A 173 15.83 3.34 -8.49
N ARG A 174 16.87 4.18 -8.52
CA ARG A 174 16.80 5.56 -8.04
C ARG A 174 15.75 6.40 -8.78
N THR A 175 15.56 6.19 -10.08
CA THR A 175 14.54 6.89 -10.87
C THR A 175 13.14 6.44 -10.47
N TYR A 176 12.92 5.13 -10.35
CA TYR A 176 11.62 4.60 -9.97
C TYR A 176 11.28 4.86 -8.48
N LEU A 177 12.25 4.91 -7.57
CA LEU A 177 12.05 5.37 -6.19
C LEU A 177 11.67 6.84 -6.10
N MET A 178 12.20 7.70 -6.98
CA MET A 178 11.81 9.12 -7.05
C MET A 178 10.34 9.26 -7.48
N LEU A 179 9.92 8.54 -8.52
CA LEU A 179 8.54 8.50 -9.00
C LEU A 179 7.59 7.92 -7.95
N ALA A 180 8.00 6.85 -7.28
CA ALA A 180 7.26 6.24 -6.18
C ALA A 180 7.04 7.24 -5.04
N SER A 181 8.10 7.91 -4.60
CA SER A 181 8.04 8.92 -3.53
C SER A 181 7.17 10.12 -3.90
N GLN A 182 7.25 10.60 -5.14
CA GLN A 182 6.39 11.68 -5.64
C GLN A 182 4.91 11.30 -5.52
N HIS A 183 4.49 10.22 -6.20
CA HIS A 183 3.08 9.83 -6.20
C HIS A 183 2.58 9.41 -4.82
N HIS A 184 3.42 8.78 -3.99
CA HIS A 184 3.04 8.42 -2.62
C HIS A 184 2.82 9.66 -1.74
N GLY A 185 3.58 10.75 -1.98
CA GLY A 185 3.36 12.06 -1.35
C GLY A 185 2.06 12.72 -1.81
N GLU A 186 1.81 12.76 -3.13
CA GLU A 186 0.58 13.27 -3.76
C GLU A 186 -0.66 12.53 -3.20
N ALA A 187 -0.61 11.19 -3.17
CA ALA A 187 -1.63 10.34 -2.59
C ALA A 187 -1.86 10.60 -1.09
N LEU A 188 -0.80 10.69 -0.29
CA LEU A 188 -0.88 10.90 1.16
C LEU A 188 -1.46 12.28 1.49
N GLN A 189 -1.15 13.31 0.69
CA GLN A 189 -1.80 14.62 0.81
C GLN A 189 -3.30 14.52 0.51
N GLY A 190 -3.69 13.92 -0.61
CA GLY A 190 -5.09 13.77 -1.00
C GLY A 190 -5.91 12.93 -0.01
N LEU A 191 -5.33 11.84 0.52
CA LEU A 191 -5.96 11.03 1.57
C LEU A 191 -6.15 11.81 2.87
N ARG A 192 -5.17 12.62 3.30
CA ARG A 192 -5.33 13.50 4.46
C ARG A 192 -6.47 14.51 4.29
N THR A 193 -6.59 15.13 3.11
CA THR A 193 -7.73 16.02 2.80
C THR A 193 -9.06 15.29 2.82
N LYS A 194 -9.14 14.07 2.27
CA LYS A 194 -10.34 13.23 2.36
C LYS A 194 -10.73 12.93 3.80
N PHE A 195 -9.78 12.61 4.68
CA PHE A 195 -10.05 12.37 6.10
C PHE A 195 -10.37 13.63 6.93
N THR A 196 -10.28 14.84 6.34
CA THR A 196 -10.86 16.07 6.95
C THR A 196 -12.32 16.32 6.56
N HIS A 197 -12.93 15.41 5.80
CA HIS A 197 -14.33 15.40 5.43
C HIS A 197 -14.96 14.04 5.75
N ASP A 198 -16.29 13.96 5.76
CA ASP A 198 -16.97 12.67 5.90
C ASP A 198 -16.74 11.83 4.63
N VAL A 199 -16.00 10.72 4.79
CA VAL A 199 -15.80 9.75 3.71
C VAL A 199 -17.16 9.13 3.38
N THR A 200 -17.57 9.22 2.12
CA THR A 200 -18.90 8.77 1.68
C THR A 200 -18.89 7.27 1.35
N PRO A 201 -20.05 6.58 1.35
CA PRO A 201 -20.15 5.19 0.90
C PRO A 201 -19.51 4.93 -0.48
N GLU A 202 -19.66 5.86 -1.41
CA GLU A 202 -19.15 5.77 -2.79
C GLU A 202 -17.62 5.87 -2.84
N SER A 203 -17.03 6.72 -1.98
CA SER A 203 -15.58 6.94 -1.89
C SER A 203 -14.87 5.97 -0.91
N SER A 204 -15.63 5.22 -0.11
CA SER A 204 -15.11 4.28 0.89
C SER A 204 -14.23 3.17 0.29
N LEU A 205 -14.61 2.61 -0.88
CA LEU A 205 -13.86 1.54 -1.55
C LEU A 205 -12.48 2.04 -2.03
N SER A 206 -12.43 3.16 -2.77
CA SER A 206 -11.17 3.77 -3.20
C SER A 206 -10.27 4.12 -2.01
N THR A 207 -10.86 4.68 -0.96
CA THR A 207 -10.14 5.10 0.25
C THR A 207 -9.58 3.89 1.00
N PHE A 208 -10.32 2.79 1.10
CA PHE A 208 -9.85 1.51 1.63
C PHE A 208 -8.66 0.98 0.83
N ALA A 209 -8.77 0.90 -0.49
CA ALA A 209 -7.70 0.37 -1.34
C ALA A 209 -6.46 1.27 -1.34
N ALA A 210 -6.62 2.59 -1.39
CA ALA A 210 -5.53 3.56 -1.31
C ALA A 210 -4.78 3.51 0.04
N ALA A 211 -5.49 3.23 1.14
CA ALA A 211 -4.88 3.00 2.46
C ALA A 211 -4.18 1.63 2.55
N ALA A 212 -4.75 0.57 1.97
CA ALA A 212 -4.07 -0.73 1.88
C ALA A 212 -2.77 -0.64 1.05
N LEU A 213 -2.81 0.10 -0.07
CA LEU A 213 -1.61 0.41 -0.86
C LEU A 213 -0.64 1.33 -0.10
N LEU A 214 -1.11 2.23 0.78
CA LEU A 214 -0.24 3.09 1.61
C LEU A 214 0.69 2.24 2.50
N ILE A 215 0.13 1.24 3.18
CA ILE A 215 0.89 0.32 4.03
C ILE A 215 1.90 -0.49 3.21
N ILE A 216 1.48 -0.98 2.03
CA ILE A 216 2.37 -1.74 1.12
C ILE A 216 3.51 -0.86 0.58
N GLY A 217 3.26 0.42 0.29
CA GLY A 217 4.27 1.39 -0.17
C GLY A 217 5.29 1.76 0.93
N ALA A 218 4.83 1.89 2.17
CA ALA A 218 5.70 2.12 3.32
C ALA A 218 6.64 0.91 3.56
N PHE A 219 6.13 -0.33 3.48
CA PHE A 219 6.96 -1.54 3.44
C PHE A 219 7.95 -1.51 2.26
N ALA A 220 7.46 -1.25 1.04
CA ALA A 220 8.25 -1.27 -0.19
C ALA A 220 9.41 -0.24 -0.20
N THR A 221 9.23 0.91 0.44
CA THR A 221 10.25 1.98 0.54
C THR A 221 11.57 1.44 1.09
N PHE A 222 11.51 0.70 2.20
CA PHE A 222 12.69 0.13 2.87
C PHE A 222 13.16 -1.19 2.23
N ALA A 223 12.26 -1.98 1.66
CA ALA A 223 12.62 -3.22 0.97
C ALA A 223 13.45 -2.97 -0.30
N VAL A 224 13.27 -1.80 -0.93
CA VAL A 224 13.92 -1.44 -2.18
C VAL A 224 15.12 -0.51 -2.01
N ASN A 225 15.23 0.29 -0.95
CA ASN A 225 16.35 1.23 -0.81
C ASN A 225 17.72 0.51 -0.68
N ASP A 226 18.73 0.93 -1.44
CA ASP A 226 20.11 0.36 -1.40
C ASP A 226 21.02 1.03 -0.35
N GLU A 227 20.47 1.91 0.48
CA GLU A 227 21.21 2.45 1.63
C GLU A 227 21.71 1.33 2.57
N ILE A 228 22.88 1.58 3.17
CA ILE A 228 23.67 0.61 3.93
C ILE A 228 22.92 0.19 5.21
N THR A 229 22.21 1.14 5.82
CA THR A 229 21.23 0.93 6.87
C THR A 229 19.86 0.60 6.27
N GLY A 230 19.37 -0.61 6.51
CA GLY A 230 17.95 -0.92 6.36
C GLY A 230 17.14 -0.46 7.58
N PRO A 231 15.83 -0.79 7.65
CA PRO A 231 14.96 -0.41 8.76
C PRO A 231 15.42 -1.04 10.09
N GLY A 232 15.31 -0.27 11.17
CA GLY A 232 15.53 -0.71 12.55
C GLY A 232 14.22 -0.91 13.31
N LEU A 233 14.35 -1.01 14.64
CA LEU A 233 13.22 -1.18 15.55
C LEU A 233 12.20 -0.04 15.43
N GLN A 234 12.65 1.22 15.33
CA GLN A 234 11.72 2.36 15.29
C GLN A 234 10.88 2.34 14.02
N ASP A 235 11.47 2.09 12.85
CA ASP A 235 10.72 1.98 11.59
C ASP A 235 9.67 0.85 11.67
N MET A 236 9.98 -0.24 12.37
CA MET A 236 9.04 -1.34 12.58
C MET A 236 7.88 -0.96 13.51
N LEU A 237 8.14 -0.17 14.55
CA LEU A 237 7.13 0.36 15.48
C LEU A 237 6.27 1.45 14.83
N ASP A 238 6.86 2.30 14.00
CA ASP A 238 6.15 3.30 13.20
C ASP A 238 5.22 2.62 12.18
N MET A 239 5.66 1.51 11.58
CA MET A 239 4.81 0.64 10.75
C MET A 239 3.67 -0.01 11.54
N PHE A 240 3.89 -0.45 12.79
CA PHE A 240 2.79 -0.90 13.65
C PHE A 240 1.79 0.24 13.95
N GLY A 241 2.29 1.45 14.17
CA GLY A 241 1.48 2.67 14.31
C GLY A 241 0.62 2.95 13.08
N LEU A 242 1.22 2.90 11.87
CA LEU A 242 0.53 3.06 10.60
C LEU A 242 -0.55 2.00 10.38
N ILE A 243 -0.22 0.71 10.60
CA ILE A 243 -1.15 -0.41 10.44
C ILE A 243 -2.35 -0.26 11.40
N ARG A 244 -2.11 0.02 12.69
CA ARG A 244 -3.17 0.20 13.70
C ARG A 244 -4.02 1.43 13.40
N GLY A 245 -3.41 2.56 13.07
CA GLY A 245 -4.10 3.81 12.74
C GLY A 245 -4.98 3.69 11.50
N MET A 246 -4.48 3.03 10.45
CA MET A 246 -5.30 2.71 9.27
C MET A 246 -6.41 1.73 9.61
N ASN A 247 -6.16 0.67 10.39
CA ASN A 247 -7.22 -0.29 10.75
C ASN A 247 -8.42 0.38 11.45
N VAL A 248 -8.19 1.36 12.33
CA VAL A 248 -9.28 2.15 12.96
C VAL A 248 -10.12 2.89 11.91
N VAL A 249 -9.48 3.48 10.89
CA VAL A 249 -10.17 4.18 9.80
C VAL A 249 -10.91 3.19 8.88
N LEU A 250 -10.36 2.01 8.63
CA LEU A 250 -10.96 1.01 7.73
C LEU A 250 -12.11 0.24 8.37
N GLU A 251 -12.07 -0.03 9.68
CA GLU A 251 -13.12 -0.78 10.38
C GLU A 251 -14.47 -0.04 10.35
N ALA A 252 -14.46 1.31 10.41
CA ALA A 252 -15.66 2.14 10.27
C ALA A 252 -16.44 1.85 8.97
N TRP A 253 -15.71 1.61 7.87
CA TRP A 253 -16.28 1.38 6.53
C TRP A 253 -16.42 -0.11 6.19
N ARG A 254 -15.92 -1.01 7.03
CA ARG A 254 -15.86 -2.46 6.78
C ARG A 254 -17.18 -3.03 6.27
N HIS A 255 -18.30 -2.65 6.89
CA HIS A 255 -19.63 -3.14 6.51
C HIS A 255 -19.99 -2.86 5.04
N ILE A 256 -19.53 -1.73 4.47
CA ILE A 256 -19.69 -1.39 3.05
C ILE A 256 -18.69 -2.20 2.21
N VAL A 257 -17.43 -2.22 2.62
CA VAL A 257 -16.33 -2.84 1.84
C VAL A 257 -16.52 -4.36 1.70
N VAL A 258 -17.02 -5.06 2.73
CA VAL A 258 -17.29 -6.52 2.69
C VAL A 258 -18.60 -6.91 2.00
N GLN A 259 -19.44 -5.93 1.63
CA GLN A 259 -20.71 -6.16 0.91
C GLN A 259 -20.65 -5.67 -0.55
N GLY A 260 -19.75 -4.74 -0.86
CA GLY A 260 -19.52 -4.21 -2.19
C GLY A 260 -18.52 -5.03 -3.03
N ARG A 261 -17.95 -4.37 -4.04
CA ARG A 261 -17.05 -4.97 -5.05
C ARG A 261 -15.81 -5.68 -4.51
N PHE A 262 -15.44 -5.45 -3.26
CA PHE A 262 -14.26 -6.05 -2.62
C PHE A 262 -14.60 -7.24 -1.71
N ALA A 263 -15.88 -7.63 -1.59
CA ALA A 263 -16.34 -8.71 -0.70
C ALA A 263 -15.49 -9.99 -0.79
N ASP A 264 -15.17 -10.43 -2.01
CA ASP A 264 -14.36 -11.63 -2.26
C ASP A 264 -12.98 -11.59 -1.60
N LEU A 265 -12.35 -10.42 -1.43
CA LEU A 265 -11.06 -10.28 -0.74
C LEU A 265 -11.13 -10.74 0.73
N PHE A 266 -12.29 -10.57 1.38
CA PHE A 266 -12.52 -10.85 2.80
C PHE A 266 -13.06 -12.25 3.08
N VAL A 267 -13.46 -13.00 2.04
CA VAL A 267 -13.83 -14.41 2.18
C VAL A 267 -12.64 -15.17 2.77
N ALA A 268 -12.83 -15.72 3.97
CA ALA A 268 -11.80 -16.45 4.70
C ALA A 268 -11.77 -17.92 4.29
N TYR A 269 -10.57 -18.45 4.04
CA TYR A 269 -10.33 -19.82 3.59
C TYR A 269 -8.95 -20.26 4.09
N GLY A 270 -8.83 -21.52 4.54
CA GLY A 270 -7.59 -22.02 5.13
C GLY A 270 -6.48 -22.25 4.11
N SER A 271 -5.23 -22.20 4.58
CA SER A 271 -4.09 -22.68 3.80
C SER A 271 -4.18 -24.19 3.57
N CYS A 272 -3.95 -24.63 2.33
CA CYS A 272 -3.79 -26.06 1.99
C CYS A 272 -2.32 -26.52 2.01
N ARG A 273 -1.39 -25.66 2.46
CA ARG A 273 0.04 -25.99 2.58
C ARG A 273 0.34 -26.57 3.97
N PRO A 274 1.36 -27.43 4.12
CA PRO A 274 1.96 -27.73 5.43
C PRO A 274 2.49 -26.45 6.07
N MET A 275 2.15 -26.17 7.33
CA MET A 275 2.49 -24.90 8.00
C MET A 275 3.67 -25.04 8.98
N ILE A 276 4.58 -25.98 8.68
CA ILE A 276 5.73 -26.41 9.51
C ILE A 276 6.49 -25.24 10.15
N PHE A 277 6.74 -24.16 9.40
CA PHE A 277 7.40 -22.97 9.93
C PHE A 277 6.59 -22.28 11.03
N LEU A 278 5.30 -22.00 10.81
CA LEU A 278 4.44 -21.34 11.78
C LEU A 278 4.05 -22.27 12.94
N GLU A 279 4.00 -23.58 12.71
CA GLU A 279 3.87 -24.61 13.75
C GLU A 279 5.08 -24.59 14.69
N ALA A 280 6.30 -24.55 14.14
CA ALA A 280 7.55 -24.41 14.90
C ALA A 280 7.66 -23.07 15.64
N VAL A 281 7.24 -21.95 15.03
CA VAL A 281 7.13 -20.65 15.72
C VAL A 281 6.18 -20.77 16.92
N CYS A 282 5.01 -21.39 16.74
CA CYS A 282 4.06 -21.58 17.85
C CYS A 282 4.61 -22.50 18.96
N GLU A 283 5.44 -23.48 18.64
CA GLU A 283 6.12 -24.31 19.62
C GLU A 283 7.19 -23.51 20.38
N LYS A 284 8.10 -22.84 19.68
CA LYS A 284 9.14 -22.01 20.32
C LYS A 284 8.56 -20.91 21.21
N LEU A 285 7.46 -20.28 20.79
CA LEU A 285 6.72 -19.31 21.59
C LEU A 285 6.06 -19.94 22.84
N ARG A 286 5.52 -21.17 22.76
CA ARG A 286 5.04 -21.89 23.95
C ARG A 286 6.17 -22.20 24.92
N ASN A 287 7.28 -22.72 24.43
CA ASN A 287 8.44 -23.08 25.25
C ASN A 287 9.02 -21.84 25.94
N MET A 288 9.15 -20.70 25.22
CA MET A 288 9.48 -19.39 25.80
C MET A 288 8.53 -19.01 26.94
N LYS A 289 7.20 -19.17 26.76
CA LYS A 289 6.19 -18.83 27.77
C LYS A 289 6.32 -19.66 29.05
N GLU A 290 6.75 -20.91 28.91
CA GLU A 290 6.94 -21.85 30.03
C GLU A 290 8.29 -21.68 30.73
N SER A 291 9.33 -21.27 30.01
CA SER A 291 10.70 -21.09 30.54
C SER A 291 11.02 -19.68 31.03
N ILE A 292 10.09 -18.72 30.94
CA ILE A 292 10.39 -17.30 31.21
C ILE A 292 10.61 -17.02 32.71
N GLU A 293 11.65 -16.27 33.03
CA GLU A 293 11.87 -15.76 34.38
C GLU A 293 10.72 -14.83 34.80
N HIS A 294 10.17 -15.08 35.99
CA HIS A 294 8.97 -14.42 36.47
C HIS A 294 9.30 -13.06 37.11
N ASP A 295 8.91 -11.99 36.41
CA ASP A 295 9.02 -10.59 36.84
C ASP A 295 7.67 -9.84 36.66
N GLU A 296 7.67 -8.53 36.96
CA GLU A 296 6.49 -7.65 36.81
C GLU A 296 5.95 -7.57 35.37
N ARG A 297 6.77 -7.91 34.35
CA ARG A 297 6.44 -7.83 32.92
C ARG A 297 5.87 -9.14 32.39
N THR A 298 6.17 -10.25 33.06
CA THR A 298 5.74 -11.60 32.68
C THR A 298 4.25 -11.73 32.37
N PRO A 299 3.29 -11.07 33.08
CA PRO A 299 1.89 -11.10 32.69
C PRO A 299 1.60 -10.49 31.30
N VAL A 300 2.27 -9.39 30.94
CA VAL A 300 2.14 -8.72 29.63
C VAL A 300 2.72 -9.61 28.54
N ILE A 301 3.95 -10.11 28.77
CA ILE A 301 4.67 -11.00 27.85
C ILE A 301 3.90 -12.31 27.60
N SER A 302 3.42 -12.96 28.67
CA SER A 302 2.64 -14.20 28.62
C SER A 302 1.30 -14.03 27.88
N ARG A 303 0.65 -12.86 28.01
CA ARG A 303 -0.56 -12.51 27.26
C ARG A 303 -0.26 -12.28 25.78
N GLU A 304 0.81 -11.55 25.45
CA GLU A 304 1.16 -11.27 24.05
C GLU A 304 1.63 -12.52 23.30
N ILE A 305 2.40 -13.42 23.93
CA ILE A 305 2.72 -14.73 23.34
C ILE A 305 1.45 -15.48 22.94
N THR A 306 0.41 -15.44 23.79
CA THR A 306 -0.87 -16.10 23.53
C THR A 306 -1.59 -15.45 22.35
N ASN A 307 -1.66 -14.11 22.32
CA ASN A 307 -2.24 -13.32 21.23
C ASN A 307 -1.55 -13.57 19.89
N PHE A 308 -0.22 -13.70 19.89
CA PHE A 308 0.58 -13.97 18.70
C PHE A 308 0.32 -15.38 18.17
N ILE A 309 0.34 -16.39 19.05
CA ILE A 309 -0.01 -17.78 18.72
C ILE A 309 -1.43 -17.89 18.15
N ASP A 310 -2.41 -17.17 18.72
CA ASP A 310 -3.79 -17.20 18.23
C ASP A 310 -3.96 -16.43 16.91
N SER A 311 -3.23 -15.33 16.70
CA SER A 311 -3.12 -14.63 15.41
C SER A 311 -2.49 -15.52 14.32
N ILE A 312 -1.53 -16.39 14.67
CA ILE A 312 -0.97 -17.41 13.77
C ILE A 312 -2.05 -18.44 13.41
N LYS A 313 -2.73 -19.03 14.41
CA LYS A 313 -3.81 -20.00 14.18
C LYS A 313 -4.93 -19.40 13.33
N GLU A 314 -5.29 -18.14 13.55
CA GLU A 314 -6.34 -17.46 12.77
C GLU A 314 -5.89 -17.29 11.32
N SER A 315 -4.66 -16.84 11.09
CA SER A 315 -4.13 -16.63 9.75
C SER A 315 -4.05 -17.92 8.93
N ILE A 316 -3.65 -19.04 9.57
CA ILE A 316 -3.68 -20.39 8.95
C ILE A 316 -5.10 -20.78 8.52
N ARG A 317 -6.12 -20.41 9.30
CA ARG A 317 -7.55 -20.68 9.03
C ARG A 317 -8.19 -19.74 8.00
N SER A 318 -7.52 -18.65 7.59
CA SER A 318 -8.18 -17.56 6.85
C SER A 318 -7.41 -16.98 5.66
N ALA A 319 -6.19 -17.44 5.36
CA ALA A 319 -5.46 -17.06 4.15
C ALA A 319 -4.63 -18.20 3.52
N ARG A 320 -4.49 -18.18 2.18
CA ARG A 320 -3.55 -19.03 1.40
C ARG A 320 -2.08 -18.85 1.78
N PHE A 321 -1.71 -17.65 2.17
CA PHE A 321 -0.36 -17.25 2.60
C PHE A 321 -0.48 -16.60 3.99
N PRO A 322 -0.60 -17.41 5.06
CA PRO A 322 -0.82 -16.91 6.42
C PRO A 322 0.22 -15.90 6.88
N GLU A 323 1.47 -16.02 6.40
CA GLU A 323 2.59 -15.14 6.72
C GLU A 323 2.30 -13.69 6.30
N ILE A 324 1.73 -13.47 5.11
CA ILE A 324 1.36 -12.14 4.62
C ILE A 324 0.21 -11.55 5.47
N ARG A 325 -0.74 -12.38 5.91
CA ARG A 325 -1.81 -11.93 6.82
C ARG A 325 -1.27 -11.59 8.20
N LEU A 326 -0.35 -12.38 8.73
CA LEU A 326 0.30 -12.19 10.03
C LEU A 326 1.04 -10.85 10.13
N VAL A 327 1.72 -10.42 9.06
CA VAL A 327 2.39 -9.11 8.95
C VAL A 327 1.44 -7.93 9.20
N MET A 328 0.14 -8.10 8.93
CA MET A 328 -0.87 -7.06 9.19
C MET A 328 -1.66 -7.34 10.49
N LEU A 329 -2.05 -8.59 10.73
CA LEU A 329 -2.98 -8.98 11.79
C LEU A 329 -2.37 -8.86 13.19
N TRP A 330 -1.12 -9.30 13.39
CA TRP A 330 -0.53 -9.24 14.73
C TRP A 330 -0.29 -7.79 15.21
N PRO A 331 0.20 -6.85 14.37
CA PRO A 331 0.26 -5.43 14.76
C PRO A 331 -1.09 -4.80 15.10
N ILE A 332 -2.18 -5.21 14.43
CA ILE A 332 -3.56 -4.78 14.78
C ILE A 332 -3.93 -5.28 16.18
N ASN A 333 -3.72 -6.57 16.45
CA ASN A 333 -4.13 -7.23 17.68
C ASN A 333 -3.17 -6.98 18.87
N GLY A 334 -1.95 -6.50 18.65
CA GLY A 334 -0.91 -6.36 19.66
C GLY A 334 -1.28 -5.38 20.78
N HIS A 335 -0.99 -5.73 22.03
CA HIS A 335 -1.39 -4.92 23.18
C HIS A 335 -0.50 -3.68 23.37
N SER A 336 -1.09 -2.56 23.77
CA SER A 336 -0.39 -1.26 23.87
C SER A 336 0.65 -1.19 25.01
N ASP A 337 0.53 -2.02 26.04
CA ASP A 337 1.53 -2.21 27.11
C ASP A 337 2.74 -3.02 26.60
N PHE A 338 2.53 -4.08 25.83
CA PHE A 338 3.60 -4.78 25.11
C PHE A 338 4.32 -3.88 24.10
N LEU A 339 3.58 -3.05 23.35
CA LEU A 339 4.21 -2.05 22.46
C LEU A 339 5.01 -1.01 23.26
N THR A 340 4.61 -0.68 24.48
CA THR A 340 5.42 0.17 25.38
C THR A 340 6.74 -0.53 25.76
N LEU A 341 6.71 -1.83 26.07
CA LEU A 341 7.92 -2.62 26.34
C LEU A 341 8.87 -2.66 25.14
N LEU A 342 8.36 -2.78 23.90
CA LEU A 342 9.18 -2.70 22.69
C LEU A 342 9.87 -1.32 22.53
N HIS A 343 9.15 -0.21 22.75
CA HIS A 343 9.76 1.13 22.74
C HIS A 343 10.83 1.31 23.82
N GLN A 344 10.67 0.63 24.96
CA GLN A 344 11.67 0.59 26.05
C GLN A 344 12.86 -0.35 25.76
N ARG A 345 12.88 -1.05 24.62
CA ARG A 345 13.84 -2.12 24.28
C ARG A 345 13.93 -3.22 25.35
N ASP A 346 12.81 -3.54 25.99
CA ASP A 346 12.71 -4.68 26.91
C ASP A 346 13.03 -5.99 26.18
N ALA A 347 14.02 -6.73 26.68
CA ALA A 347 14.59 -7.86 25.94
C ALA A 347 13.65 -9.08 25.86
N LYS A 348 12.74 -9.29 26.83
CA LYS A 348 11.64 -10.27 26.72
C LYS A 348 10.71 -9.90 25.55
N ALA A 349 10.38 -8.62 25.40
CA ALA A 349 9.56 -8.14 24.28
C ALA A 349 10.31 -8.20 22.93
N LEU A 350 11.58 -7.81 22.88
CA LEU A 350 12.43 -7.92 21.68
C LEU A 350 12.60 -9.38 21.22
N ALA A 351 12.68 -10.34 22.14
CA ALA A 351 12.72 -11.75 21.81
C ALA A 351 11.45 -12.21 21.05
N ILE A 352 10.27 -11.74 21.44
CA ILE A 352 9.02 -11.97 20.69
C ILE A 352 9.06 -11.30 19.31
N LEU A 353 9.56 -10.06 19.24
CA LEU A 353 9.71 -9.34 17.97
C LEU A 353 10.66 -10.06 17.00
N ALA A 354 11.66 -10.81 17.49
CA ALA A 354 12.52 -11.63 16.64
C ALA A 354 11.75 -12.76 15.92
N TYR A 355 10.76 -13.39 16.56
CA TYR A 355 9.87 -14.36 15.90
C TYR A 355 8.97 -13.68 14.85
N TYR A 356 8.51 -12.45 15.11
CA TYR A 356 7.81 -11.67 14.09
C TYR A 356 8.74 -11.29 12.91
N CYS A 357 10.00 -10.92 13.17
CA CYS A 357 10.99 -10.67 12.13
C CYS A 357 11.21 -11.91 11.24
N ALA A 358 11.24 -13.12 11.82
CA ALA A 358 11.29 -14.37 11.05
C ALA A 358 10.04 -14.57 10.17
N ILE A 359 8.84 -14.19 10.64
CA ILE A 359 7.61 -14.25 9.83
C ILE A 359 7.63 -13.22 8.68
N VAL A 360 8.11 -11.98 8.93
CA VAL A 360 8.31 -10.98 7.85
C VAL A 360 9.32 -11.48 6.82
N HIS A 361 10.40 -12.13 7.27
CA HIS A 361 11.39 -12.76 6.40
C HIS A 361 10.78 -13.90 5.56
N GLU A 362 9.90 -14.73 6.12
CA GLU A 362 9.24 -15.79 5.35
C GLU A 362 8.19 -15.24 4.38
N ALA A 363 7.43 -14.21 4.79
CA ALA A 363 6.47 -13.51 3.94
C ALA A 363 7.12 -12.93 2.67
N GLN A 364 8.41 -12.55 2.72
CA GLN A 364 9.12 -11.99 1.56
C GLN A 364 9.21 -12.93 0.34
N ARG A 365 9.02 -14.24 0.52
CA ARG A 365 8.94 -15.21 -0.59
C ARG A 365 7.73 -15.00 -1.51
N HIS A 366 6.70 -14.30 -1.01
CA HIS A 366 5.43 -14.07 -1.70
C HIS A 366 5.04 -12.59 -1.75
N ALA A 367 5.57 -11.77 -0.83
CA ALA A 367 5.39 -10.32 -0.76
C ALA A 367 6.73 -9.60 -0.93
N TRP A 368 7.07 -9.18 -2.17
CA TRP A 368 8.34 -8.52 -2.48
C TRP A 368 8.61 -7.26 -1.66
N TYR A 369 7.55 -6.56 -1.24
CA TYR A 369 7.61 -5.38 -0.38
C TYR A 369 8.00 -5.68 1.07
N CYS A 370 7.93 -6.93 1.53
CA CYS A 370 8.44 -7.36 2.84
C CYS A 370 9.95 -7.69 2.84
N ALA A 371 10.63 -7.60 1.68
CA ALA A 371 12.04 -7.98 1.58
C ALA A 371 12.93 -7.15 2.51
N ARG A 372 14.03 -7.76 2.98
CA ARG A 372 15.05 -7.19 3.91
C ARG A 372 14.56 -6.81 5.32
N TRP A 373 13.28 -6.46 5.52
CA TRP A 373 12.73 -5.99 6.80
C TRP A 373 13.10 -6.87 7.99
N GLY A 374 12.68 -8.13 7.99
CA GLY A 374 12.93 -9.04 9.12
C GLY A 374 14.41 -9.15 9.49
N VAL A 375 15.28 -9.31 8.49
CA VAL A 375 16.74 -9.39 8.67
C VAL A 375 17.35 -8.08 9.19
N SER A 376 16.81 -6.92 8.79
CA SER A 376 17.34 -5.62 9.21
C SER A 376 16.94 -5.29 10.64
N VAL A 377 15.66 -5.41 10.97
CA VAL A 377 15.14 -5.18 12.33
C VAL A 377 15.77 -6.16 13.32
N ALA A 378 15.91 -7.44 12.93
CA ALA A 378 16.58 -8.46 13.74
C ALA A 378 18.05 -8.13 14.06
N LYS A 379 18.77 -7.39 13.19
CA LYS A 379 20.15 -6.95 13.46
C LYS A 379 20.21 -5.81 14.46
N ASP A 380 19.32 -4.82 14.36
CA ASP A 380 19.23 -3.73 15.35
C ASP A 380 18.93 -4.30 16.75
N ILE A 381 17.89 -5.14 16.87
CA ILE A 381 17.46 -5.70 18.17
C ILE A 381 18.39 -6.78 18.72
N LYS A 382 19.34 -7.33 17.93
CA LYS A 382 20.39 -8.23 18.43
C LYS A 382 21.48 -7.48 19.19
N SER A 383 21.71 -6.21 18.90
CA SER A 383 22.81 -5.42 19.48
C SER A 383 22.72 -5.10 20.99
N PRO A 384 21.55 -4.94 21.65
CA PRO A 384 21.47 -4.52 23.06
C PRO A 384 21.41 -5.67 24.07
N ILE A 385 21.24 -6.92 23.63
CA ILE A 385 20.72 -8.00 24.47
C ILE A 385 21.85 -8.82 25.13
N SER A 386 21.64 -9.21 26.38
CA SER A 386 22.62 -9.94 27.20
C SER A 386 22.57 -11.46 26.99
N SER A 387 23.53 -12.19 27.55
CA SER A 387 23.84 -13.58 27.17
C SER A 387 22.76 -14.63 27.46
N LEU A 388 21.80 -14.35 28.35
CA LEU A 388 20.73 -15.30 28.71
C LEU A 388 19.53 -15.27 27.76
N GLU A 389 19.14 -14.09 27.28
CA GLU A 389 18.02 -13.93 26.34
C GLU A 389 18.43 -14.25 24.89
N THR A 390 19.74 -14.46 24.67
CA THR A 390 20.34 -14.83 23.38
C THR A 390 19.86 -16.21 22.89
N GLU A 391 19.72 -17.22 23.77
CA GLU A 391 19.28 -18.58 23.39
C GLU A 391 17.84 -18.58 22.82
N VAL A 392 16.94 -17.82 23.44
CA VAL A 392 15.54 -17.73 23.00
C VAL A 392 15.41 -17.04 21.63
N MET A 393 16.37 -16.15 21.30
CA MET A 393 16.50 -15.50 19.99
C MET A 393 17.36 -16.29 18.99
N GLU A 394 18.07 -17.34 19.40
CA GLU A 394 18.95 -18.11 18.51
C GLU A 394 18.16 -18.70 17.34
N TRP A 395 17.02 -19.35 17.60
CA TRP A 395 16.21 -19.97 16.53
C TRP A 395 15.72 -18.98 15.46
N PRO A 396 15.05 -17.83 15.78
CA PRO A 396 14.61 -16.91 14.75
C PRO A 396 15.78 -16.21 14.05
N LEU A 397 16.90 -15.95 14.74
CA LEU A 397 18.11 -15.41 14.11
C LEU A 397 18.75 -16.42 13.14
N ALA A 398 18.87 -17.68 13.53
CA ALA A 398 19.37 -18.77 12.68
C ALA A 398 18.49 -18.99 11.45
N TYR A 399 17.16 -18.96 11.63
CA TYR A 399 16.20 -19.03 10.52
C TYR A 399 16.41 -17.91 9.48
N MET A 400 16.81 -16.71 9.94
CA MET A 400 17.12 -15.56 9.09
C MET A 400 18.59 -15.51 8.61
N GLY A 401 19.43 -16.48 8.97
CA GLY A 401 20.86 -16.52 8.61
C GLY A 401 21.72 -15.49 9.35
N LEU A 402 21.46 -15.26 10.64
CA LEU A 402 22.07 -14.21 11.47
C LEU A 402 22.92 -14.75 12.65
N THR A 403 23.26 -16.04 12.63
CA THR A 403 24.11 -16.77 13.58
C THR A 403 24.97 -17.76 12.81
#